data_AF-A0A1T4ZXQ7-F1
#
_entry.id   AF-A0A1T4ZXQ7-F1
#
_cell.length_a   1.000
_cell.length_b   1.000
_cell.length_c   1.000
_cell.angle_alpha   90.00
_cell.angle_beta   90.00
_cell.angle_gamma   90.00
#
_symmetry.space_group_name_H-M   'P 1'
#
loop_
_entity.id
_entity.type
_entity.pdbx_description
1 polymer ?
#
loop_
_entity_poly.entity_id
_entity_poly.type
_entity_poly.pdbx_seq_one_letter_code
_entity_poly.pdbx_strand_id
1 'polypeptide(L)' 'MHTFGTFVAIIISAFIAVGIAEYYQQPYNWYLVFLMILAGFFIHTIILILESENSEESEY' A
#
# COMPACT_ATOMS: atom_id res chain seq x y z
N MET A 1 -16.84 -1.91 -5.10
CA MET A 1 -16.33 -0.58 -5.49
C MET A 1 -15.39 0.06 -4.44
N HIS A 2 -15.31 -0.46 -3.20
CA HIS A 2 -14.43 0.08 -2.15
C HIS A 2 -12.94 -0.30 -2.34
N THR A 3 -12.67 -1.56 -2.69
CA THR A 3 -11.32 -2.11 -2.88
C THR A 3 -10.49 -1.42 -3.97
N PHE A 4 -11.14 -0.95 -5.04
CA PHE A 4 -10.48 -0.20 -6.11
C PHE A 4 -9.95 1.17 -5.63
N GLY A 5 -10.69 1.85 -4.75
CA GLY A 5 -10.27 3.12 -4.15
C GLY A 5 -9.05 2.95 -3.25
N THR A 6 -9.02 1.87 -2.46
CA THR A 6 -7.87 1.54 -1.60
C THR A 6 -6.61 1.26 -2.41
N PHE A 7 -6.74 0.52 -3.51
CA PHE A 7 -5.61 0.21 -4.40
C PHE A 7 -5.01 1.48 -5.02
N VAL A 8 -5.87 2.40 -5.47
CA VAL A 8 -5.48 3.68 -6.04
C VAL A 8 -4.81 4.57 -4.98
N ALA A 9 -5.32 4.59 -3.74
CA ALA A 9 -4.74 5.36 -2.64
C ALA A 9 -3.32 4.89 -2.27
N ILE A 10 -3.06 3.57 -2.29
CA ILE A 10 -1.73 3.00 -2.03
C ILE A 10 -0.74 3.40 -3.13
N ILE A 11 -1.16 3.35 -4.39
CA ILE A 11 -0.30 3.75 -5.51
C ILE A 11 0.04 5.25 -5.40
N ILE A 12 -0.96 6.09 -5.13
CA ILE A 12 -0.76 7.54 -4.99
C ILE A 12 0.18 7.87 -3.81
N SER A 13 0.02 7.22 -2.66
CA SER A 13 0.88 7.48 -1.50
C SER A 13 2.35 7.09 -1.76
N ALA A 14 2.58 6.01 -2.52
CA ALA A 14 3.91 5.61 -2.93
C ALA A 14 4.58 6.64 -3.86
N PHE A 15 3.85 7.18 -4.84
CA PHE A 15 4.36 8.23 -5.73
C PHE A 15 4.65 9.54 -4.97
N ILE A 16 3.79 9.93 -4.03
CA ILE A 16 4.01 11.12 -3.18
C ILE A 16 5.29 10.96 -2.35
N ALA A 17 5.49 9.79 -1.72
CA ALA A 17 6.68 9.53 -0.92
C ALA A 17 7.97 9.57 -1.77
N VAL A 18 7.94 9.07 -3.01
CA VAL A 18 9.06 9.20 -3.96
C VAL A 18 9.30 10.66 -4.34
N GLY A 19 8.25 11.42 -4.64
CA GLY A 19 8.37 12.85 -4.98
C GLY A 19 8.93 13.69 -3.83
N ILE A 20 8.57 13.37 -2.58
CA ILE A 20 9.15 14.01 -1.40
C ILE A 20 10.64 13.65 -1.27
N ALA A 21 11.01 12.39 -1.45
CA ALA A 21 12.40 11.97 -1.38
C ALA A 21 13.28 12.66 -2.46
N GLU A 22 12.75 12.85 -3.67
CA GLU A 22 13.40 13.64 -4.73
C GLU A 22 13.57 15.11 -4.34
N TYR A 23 12.53 15.72 -3.78
CA TYR A 23 12.57 17.12 -3.36
C TYR A 23 13.69 17.39 -2.33
N TYR A 24 13.93 16.44 -1.42
CA TYR A 24 14.99 16.53 -0.42
C TYR A 24 16.36 16.02 -0.90
N GLN A 25 16.52 15.68 -2.19
CA GLN A 25 17.77 15.15 -2.78
C GLN A 25 18.31 13.94 -2.01
N GLN A 26 17.41 13.15 -1.44
CA GLN A 26 17.81 12.03 -0.60
C GLN A 26 18.49 10.99 -1.50
N PRO A 27 19.69 10.47 -1.13
CA PRO A 27 20.44 9.55 -1.98
C PRO A 27 19.57 8.36 -2.34
N TYR A 28 19.33 8.19 -3.64
CA TYR A 28 18.40 7.22 -4.20
C TYR A 28 18.90 5.81 -3.98
N ASN A 29 18.55 5.23 -2.84
CA ASN A 29 18.64 3.79 -2.66
C ASN A 29 17.36 3.19 -3.24
N TRP A 30 17.45 2.68 -4.47
CA TRP A 30 16.37 1.97 -5.18
C TRP A 30 15.72 0.86 -4.34
N TYR A 31 16.48 0.32 -3.39
CA TYR A 31 16.02 -0.63 -2.38
C TYR A 31 14.89 -0.08 -1.50
N LEU A 32 14.92 1.20 -1.11
CA LEU A 32 13.87 1.82 -0.27
C LEU A 32 12.56 1.99 -1.03
N VAL A 33 12.63 2.34 -2.31
CA VAL A 33 11.45 2.41 -3.19
C VAL A 33 10.83 1.02 -3.34
N PHE A 34 11.66 0.01 -3.58
CA PHE A 34 11.22 -1.37 -3.68
C PHE A 34 10.60 -1.88 -2.37
N LEU A 35 11.21 -1.56 -1.23
CA LEU A 35 10.68 -1.88 0.11
C LEU A 35 9.32 -1.22 0.36
N MET A 36 9.14 0.03 -0.06
CA MET A 36 7.89 0.75 0.12
C MET A 36 6.74 0.12 -0.69
N ILE A 37 7.02 -0.26 -1.94
CA ILE A 37 6.06 -0.98 -2.79
C ILE A 37 5.72 -2.34 -2.18
N LEU A 38 6.75 -3.09 -1.74
CA LEU A 38 6.59 -4.41 -1.12
C LEU A 38 5.78 -4.34 0.18
N ALA A 39 6.06 -3.36 1.05
CA ALA A 39 5.34 -3.16 2.30
C ALA A 39 3.87 -2.77 2.05
N GLY A 40 3.61 -1.87 1.10
CA GLY A 40 2.24 -1.49 0.71
C GLY A 40 1.44 -2.69 0.18
N PHE A 41 2.08 -3.54 -0.63
CA PHE A 41 1.48 -4.79 -1.10
C PHE A 41 1.13 -5.73 0.05
N PHE A 42 2.07 -6.01 0.96
CA PHE A 42 1.85 -6.90 2.11
C PHE A 42 0.74 -6.41 3.03
N ILE A 43 0.73 -5.12 3.38
CA ILE A 43 -0.32 -4.53 4.22
C ILE A 43 -1.68 -4.72 3.54
N HIS A 44 -1.78 -4.47 2.24
CA HIS A 44 -3.04 -4.64 1.54
C HIS A 44 -3.50 -6.10 1.50
N THR A 45 -2.59 -7.05 1.30
CA THR A 45 -2.90 -8.48 1.35
C THR A 45 -3.44 -8.88 2.74
N ILE A 46 -2.82 -8.41 3.82
CA ILE A 46 -3.30 -8.68 5.18
C ILE A 46 -4.71 -8.12 5.40
N ILE A 47 -4.98 -6.89 4.93
CA ILE A 47 -6.31 -6.29 5.03
C ILE A 47 -7.35 -7.13 4.30
N LEU A 48 -7.06 -7.62 3.09
CA LEU A 48 -7.99 -8.46 2.32
C LEU A 48 -8.28 -9.79 3.02
N ILE A 49 -7.26 -10.41 3.64
CA ILE A 49 -7.43 -11.65 4.40
C ILE A 49 -8.35 -11.40 5.60
N LEU A 50 -8.09 -10.34 6.37
CA LEU A 50 -8.92 -9.98 7.54
C LEU A 50 -10.35 -9.61 7.15
N GLU A 51 -10.53 -8.90 6.03
CA GLU A 51 -11.86 -8.54 5.52
C GLU A 51 -12.64 -9.77 5.04
N SER A 52 -11.97 -10.75 4.43
CA SER A 52 -12.56 -12.03 4.02
C SER A 52 -13.03 -12.86 5.21
N GLU A 53 -12.23 -12.93 6.28
CA GLU A 53 -12.56 -13.71 7.48
C GLU A 53 -13.72 -13.06 8.27
N ASN A 54 -13.70 -11.72 8.40
CA ASN A 54 -14.77 -10.97 9.07
C ASN A 54 -16.09 -10.97 8.29
N SER A 55 -16.07 -11.10 6.96
CA SER A 55 -17.30 -11.18 6.16
C SER A 55 -17.98 -12.55 6.28
N GLU A 56 -17.23 -13.65 6.35
CA GLU A 56 -17.78 -14.99 6.59
C GLU A 56 -18.41 -15.14 7.99
N GLU A 57 -17.89 -14.45 9.00
CA GLU A 57 -18.42 -14.50 10.38
C GLU A 57 -19.75 -13.74 10.54
N SER A 58 -20.07 -12.82 9.62
CA SER A 58 -21.28 -11.99 9.64
C SER A 58 -22.53 -12.60 8.97
N GLU A 59 -22.39 -13.77 8.34
CA GLU A 59 -23.50 -14.52 7.72
C GLU A 59 -24.13 -15.59 8.63
N TYR A 60 -23.73 -15.71 9.91
CA TYR A 60 -24.32 -16.64 10.90
C TYR A 60 -25.03 -15.94 12.05
#